data_AF-A0A355FP66-F1
#
_entry.id   AF-A0A355FP66-F1
#
_cell.length_a   1.000
_cell.length_b   1.000
_cell.length_c   1.000
_cell.angle_alpha   90.00
_cell.angle_beta   90.00
_cell.angle_gamma   90.00
#
_symmetry.space_group_name_H-M   'P 1'
#
loop_
_entity.id
_entity.type
_entity.pdbx_description
1 polymer ?
#
loop_
_entity_poly.entity_id
_entity_poly.type
_entity_poly.pdbx_seq_one_letter_code
_entity_poly.pdbx_strand_id
1 'polypeptide(L)'
;MGFLQKYQKDFEEYDCLEQDFIDDELIWAQLKKKENPSRAEVRSVLDKAEKKVRLEPEEMAILIQNQDPETIKEMYALANRLKREIYGDRIVFFAPLYISNKCANNCKYCGFRHENHQIERRTLTLDEITEEVRIMIDEGQKRTVLVYGESPETSVDFICASVRQVYNTKRGKGEIRRANINCAPLSRAELQQLKEVGIGT
;
A
#
# COMPACT_ATOMS: atom_id res chain seq x y z
N MET A 1 -12.56 21.30 -18.61
CA MET A 1 -12.91 20.39 -17.51
C MET A 1 -11.63 19.67 -17.10
N GLY A 2 -11.25 19.74 -15.82
CA GLY A 2 -10.02 19.14 -15.31
C GLY A 2 -10.18 17.64 -15.10
N PHE A 3 -9.13 16.84 -15.34
CA PHE A 3 -9.16 15.37 -15.22
C PHE A 3 -9.71 14.87 -13.87
N LEU A 4 -9.41 15.58 -12.77
CA LEU A 4 -9.87 15.22 -11.43
C LEU A 4 -11.36 15.46 -11.18
N GLN A 5 -12.09 16.12 -12.09
CA GLN A 5 -13.55 16.29 -11.97
C GLN A 5 -14.31 14.97 -12.03
N LYS A 6 -13.66 13.87 -12.44
CA LYS A 6 -14.24 12.52 -12.37
C LYS A 6 -14.67 12.11 -10.95
N TYR A 7 -14.04 12.70 -9.91
CA TYR A 7 -14.36 12.44 -8.50
C TYR A 7 -15.42 13.39 -7.93
N GLN A 8 -15.87 14.39 -8.69
CA GLN A 8 -16.74 15.45 -8.15
C GLN A 8 -18.00 14.89 -7.51
N LYS A 9 -18.67 13.93 -8.17
CA LYS A 9 -19.88 13.32 -7.64
C LYS A 9 -19.62 12.51 -6.37
N ASP A 10 -18.49 11.80 -6.32
CA ASP A 10 -18.12 11.00 -5.15
C ASP A 10 -17.84 11.91 -3.95
N PHE A 11 -17.11 13.02 -4.17
CA PHE A 11 -16.89 14.03 -3.12
C PHE A 11 -18.18 14.70 -2.69
N GLU A 12 -19.07 15.07 -3.62
CA GLU A 12 -20.39 15.63 -3.25
C GLU A 12 -21.22 14.65 -2.40
N GLU A 13 -21.14 13.34 -2.66
CA GLU A 13 -21.81 12.31 -1.84
C GLU A 13 -21.17 12.18 -0.45
N TYR A 14 -19.83 12.11 -0.39
CA TYR A 14 -19.11 11.84 0.85
C TYR A 14 -18.96 13.07 1.75
N ASP A 15 -18.78 14.26 1.19
CA ASP A 15 -18.64 15.51 1.95
C ASP A 15 -19.97 15.93 2.62
N CYS A 16 -21.10 15.34 2.21
CA CYS A 16 -22.40 15.50 2.87
C CYS A 16 -22.61 14.56 4.06
N LEU A 17 -21.72 13.58 4.30
CA LEU A 17 -21.82 12.70 5.46
C LEU A 17 -21.37 13.44 6.71
N GLU A 18 -22.21 13.42 7.77
CA GLU A 18 -21.87 14.07 9.04
C GLU A 18 -20.68 13.41 9.74
N GLN A 19 -20.49 12.11 9.52
CA GLN A 19 -19.41 11.32 10.10
C GLN A 19 -19.02 10.19 9.14
N ASP A 20 -17.72 9.97 8.94
CA ASP A 20 -17.23 8.77 8.28
C ASP A 20 -16.88 7.67 9.31
N PHE A 21 -16.34 6.52 8.88
CA PHE A 21 -16.05 5.41 9.80
C PHE A 21 -14.77 5.60 10.63
N ILE A 22 -14.01 6.66 10.37
CA ILE A 22 -12.85 7.14 11.12
C ILE A 22 -13.34 8.22 12.09
N ASP A 23 -13.39 7.87 13.37
CA ASP A 23 -13.73 8.80 14.44
C ASP A 23 -12.46 9.46 14.98
N ASP A 24 -12.12 10.64 14.45
CA ASP A 24 -10.95 11.42 14.88
C ASP A 24 -10.97 11.73 16.39
N GLU A 25 -12.12 12.11 16.93
CA GLU A 25 -12.25 12.47 18.35
C GLU A 25 -11.96 11.26 19.23
N LEU A 26 -12.50 10.10 18.89
CA LEU A 26 -12.23 8.84 19.58
C LEU A 26 -10.76 8.46 19.50
N ILE A 27 -10.13 8.56 18.31
CA ILE A 27 -8.71 8.26 18.13
C ILE A 27 -7.85 9.15 19.04
N TRP A 28 -8.08 10.47 19.00
CA TRP A 28 -7.32 11.41 19.82
C TRP A 28 -7.60 11.23 21.31
N ALA A 29 -8.84 10.95 21.70
CA ALA A 29 -9.20 10.67 23.08
C ALA A 29 -8.48 9.43 23.60
N GLN A 30 -8.42 8.35 22.82
CA GLN A 30 -7.73 7.11 23.19
C GLN A 30 -6.21 7.33 23.29
N LEU A 31 -5.59 8.01 22.33
CA LEU A 31 -4.16 8.32 22.37
C LEU A 31 -3.80 9.17 23.60
N LYS A 32 -4.54 10.25 23.86
CA LYS A 32 -4.31 11.11 25.04
C LYS A 32 -4.53 10.37 26.35
N LYS A 33 -5.62 9.58 26.44
CA LYS A 33 -5.94 8.78 27.64
C LYS A 33 -4.85 7.77 27.98
N LYS A 34 -4.13 7.26 26.98
CA LYS A 34 -3.10 6.23 27.13
C LYS A 34 -1.68 6.80 27.11
N GLU A 35 -1.48 8.11 27.26
CA GLU A 35 -0.15 8.70 27.41
C GLU A 35 0.62 8.08 28.58
N ASN A 36 1.89 7.72 28.34
CA ASN A 36 2.80 7.16 29.34
C ASN A 36 2.19 5.99 30.13
N PRO A 37 1.73 4.92 29.45
CA PRO A 37 1.07 3.82 30.12
C PRO A 37 2.03 3.11 31.08
N SER A 38 1.46 2.50 32.12
CA SER A 38 2.25 1.72 33.05
C SER A 38 2.79 0.45 32.39
N ARG A 39 3.91 -0.07 32.90
CA ARG A 39 4.47 -1.35 32.41
C ARG A 39 3.48 -2.50 32.51
N ALA A 40 2.60 -2.49 33.53
CA ALA A 40 1.58 -3.49 33.72
C ALA A 40 0.51 -3.45 32.60
N GLU A 41 0.07 -2.24 32.20
CA GLU A 41 -0.85 -2.09 31.07
C GLU A 41 -0.23 -2.58 29.77
N VAL A 42 1.03 -2.20 29.50
CA VAL A 42 1.74 -2.68 28.29
C VAL A 42 1.81 -4.20 28.29
N ARG A 43 2.27 -4.81 29.40
CA ARG A 43 2.37 -6.29 29.52
C ARG A 43 1.03 -6.99 29.36
N SER A 44 -0.06 -6.42 29.88
CA SER A 44 -1.41 -6.97 29.66
C SER A 44 -1.79 -7.00 28.17
N VAL A 45 -1.40 -5.99 27.40
CA VAL A 45 -1.64 -5.96 25.94
C VAL A 45 -0.73 -6.98 25.23
N LEU A 46 0.53 -7.12 25.66
CA LEU A 46 1.46 -8.12 25.13
C LEU A 46 0.95 -9.55 25.37
N ASP A 47 0.41 -9.84 26.55
CA ASP A 47 -0.16 -11.16 26.88
C ASP A 47 -1.35 -11.53 25.97
N LYS A 48 -2.14 -10.53 25.56
CA LYS A 48 -3.23 -10.71 24.59
C LYS A 48 -2.68 -10.95 23.18
N ALA A 49 -1.70 -10.14 22.76
CA ALA A 49 -1.05 -10.24 21.46
C ALA A 49 -0.32 -11.58 21.28
N GLU A 50 0.31 -12.11 22.33
CA GLU A 50 0.97 -13.42 22.34
C GLU A 50 0.00 -14.56 21.99
N LYS A 51 -1.25 -14.46 22.44
CA LYS A 51 -2.32 -15.41 22.13
C LYS A 51 -2.89 -15.22 20.71
N LYS A 52 -2.33 -14.29 19.92
CA LYS A 52 -2.76 -13.93 18.56
C LYS A 52 -4.21 -13.45 18.52
N VAL A 53 -4.68 -12.87 19.61
CA VAL A 53 -6.00 -12.23 19.68
C VAL A 53 -5.86 -10.81 19.17
N ARG A 54 -6.77 -10.38 18.29
CA ARG A 54 -6.81 -9.03 17.73
C ARG A 54 -6.78 -7.98 18.86
N LEU A 55 -5.90 -7.01 18.73
CA LEU A 55 -5.88 -5.82 19.58
C LEU A 55 -6.90 -4.81 19.07
N GLU A 56 -7.65 -4.23 19.99
CA GLU A 56 -8.59 -3.14 19.72
C GLU A 56 -7.83 -1.80 19.68
N PRO A 57 -8.38 -0.75 19.03
CA PRO A 57 -7.71 0.55 18.88
C PRO A 57 -7.18 1.15 20.19
N GLU A 58 -7.94 1.06 21.30
CA GLU A 58 -7.50 1.58 22.60
C GLU A 58 -6.29 0.79 23.17
N GLU A 59 -6.21 -0.51 22.91
CA GLU A 59 -5.05 -1.33 23.32
C GLU A 59 -3.83 -1.03 22.45
N MET A 60 -4.05 -0.75 21.17
CA MET A 60 -2.99 -0.26 20.28
C MET A 60 -2.46 1.10 20.73
N ALA A 61 -3.33 1.99 21.21
CA ALA A 61 -2.93 3.28 21.77
C ALA A 61 -1.96 3.12 22.94
N ILE A 62 -2.14 2.11 23.81
CA ILE A 62 -1.18 1.78 24.88
C ILE A 62 0.20 1.47 24.29
N LEU A 63 0.29 0.63 23.26
CA LEU A 63 1.58 0.28 22.67
C LEU A 63 2.25 1.45 21.94
N ILE A 64 1.46 2.31 21.28
CA ILE A 64 1.95 3.49 20.55
C ILE A 64 2.48 4.55 21.52
N GLN A 65 1.81 4.77 22.64
CA GLN A 65 2.16 5.79 23.64
C GLN A 65 3.23 5.34 24.63
N ASN A 66 3.65 4.07 24.56
CA ASN A 66 4.67 3.51 25.42
C ASN A 66 6.06 4.08 25.09
N GLN A 67 6.68 4.72 26.07
CA GLN A 67 8.04 5.28 25.97
C GLN A 67 9.05 4.56 26.89
N ASP A 68 8.62 3.56 27.66
CA ASP A 68 9.50 2.84 28.58
C ASP A 68 10.44 1.88 27.80
N PRO A 69 11.78 2.05 27.91
CA PRO A 69 12.71 1.25 27.11
C PRO A 69 12.68 -0.26 27.39
N GLU A 70 12.29 -0.68 28.60
CA GLU A 70 12.24 -2.09 29.01
C GLU A 70 11.07 -2.78 28.31
N THR A 71 9.88 -2.19 28.38
CA THR A 71 8.70 -2.75 27.72
C THR A 71 8.74 -2.61 26.20
N ILE A 72 9.41 -1.58 25.65
CA ILE A 72 9.71 -1.51 24.20
C ILE A 72 10.58 -2.71 23.77
N LYS A 73 11.57 -3.08 24.58
CA LYS A 73 12.39 -4.28 24.31
C LYS A 73 11.55 -5.56 24.36
N GLU A 74 10.62 -5.66 25.30
CA GLU A 74 9.66 -6.77 25.37
C GLU A 74 8.76 -6.83 24.13
N MET A 75 8.26 -5.68 23.65
CA MET A 75 7.47 -5.56 22.41
C MET A 75 8.23 -6.12 21.21
N TYR A 76 9.50 -5.71 21.02
CA TYR A 76 10.32 -6.22 19.92
C TYR A 76 10.61 -7.72 20.04
N ALA A 77 10.87 -8.21 21.26
CA ALA A 77 11.09 -9.62 21.51
C ALA A 77 9.85 -10.46 21.16
N LEU A 78 8.66 -10.02 21.58
CA LEU A 78 7.39 -10.68 21.25
C LEU A 78 7.10 -10.62 19.74
N ALA A 79 7.27 -9.46 19.11
CA ALA A 79 7.05 -9.29 17.68
C ALA A 79 7.97 -10.22 16.85
N ASN A 80 9.25 -10.34 17.21
CA ASN A 80 10.18 -11.27 16.56
C ASN A 80 9.78 -12.74 16.80
N ARG A 81 9.34 -13.09 18.02
CA ARG A 81 8.83 -14.44 18.32
C ARG A 81 7.62 -14.79 17.46
N LEU A 82 6.61 -13.92 17.43
CA LEU A 82 5.40 -14.11 16.61
C LEU A 82 5.72 -14.16 15.12
N LYS A 83 6.64 -13.30 14.63
CA LYS A 83 7.12 -13.33 13.24
C LYS A 83 7.71 -14.70 12.90
N ARG A 84 8.57 -15.24 13.76
CA ARG A 84 9.22 -16.54 13.53
C ARG A 84 8.24 -17.70 13.67
N GLU A 85 7.28 -17.62 14.59
CA GLU A 85 6.26 -18.65 14.75
C GLU A 85 5.33 -18.76 13.54
N ILE A 86 4.86 -17.62 13.02
CA ILE A 86 3.90 -17.58 11.90
C ILE A 86 4.61 -17.68 10.55
N TYR A 87 5.66 -16.88 10.36
CA TYR A 87 6.31 -16.70 9.06
C TYR A 87 7.67 -17.41 8.96
N GLY A 88 8.21 -17.95 10.06
CA GLY A 88 9.55 -18.53 10.08
C GLY A 88 10.63 -17.51 9.75
N ASP A 89 11.74 -17.98 9.21
CA ASP A 89 12.83 -17.14 8.70
C ASP A 89 12.59 -16.68 7.26
N ARG A 90 11.41 -16.97 6.69
CA ARG A 90 11.08 -16.62 5.30
C ARG A 90 10.98 -15.11 5.14
N ILE A 91 11.59 -14.62 4.06
CA ILE A 91 11.48 -13.25 3.56
C ILE A 91 11.03 -13.34 2.10
N VAL A 92 10.01 -12.57 1.75
CA VAL A 92 9.48 -12.51 0.38
C VAL A 92 10.08 -11.30 -0.31
N PHE A 93 10.74 -11.55 -1.45
CA PHE A 93 11.26 -10.48 -2.30
C PHE A 93 10.27 -10.14 -3.43
N PHE A 94 10.19 -8.86 -3.73
CA PHE A 94 9.52 -8.30 -4.90
C PHE A 94 10.24 -7.00 -5.27
N ALA A 95 10.09 -6.55 -6.51
CA ALA A 95 10.61 -5.27 -6.95
C ALA A 95 9.48 -4.39 -7.50
N PRO A 96 9.47 -3.08 -7.23
CA PRO A 96 8.52 -2.18 -7.85
C PRO A 96 8.87 -1.95 -9.32
N LEU A 97 7.86 -1.87 -10.17
CA LEU A 97 7.97 -1.43 -11.55
C LEU A 97 7.15 -0.14 -11.71
N TYR A 98 7.85 0.99 -11.87
CA TYR A 98 7.22 2.29 -12.06
C TYR A 98 6.77 2.44 -13.51
N ILE A 99 5.46 2.32 -13.75
CA ILE A 99 4.88 2.34 -15.09
C ILE A 99 4.67 3.76 -15.59
N SER A 100 4.24 4.67 -14.70
CA SER A 100 4.07 6.09 -15.04
C SER A 100 4.35 6.99 -13.85
N ASN A 101 5.03 8.10 -14.11
CA ASN A 101 5.23 9.18 -13.13
C ASN A 101 4.38 10.44 -13.44
N LYS A 102 3.51 10.38 -14.45
CA LYS A 102 2.58 11.46 -14.75
C LYS A 102 1.46 11.47 -13.71
N CYS A 103 1.23 12.63 -13.10
CA CYS A 103 0.22 12.76 -12.05
C CYS A 103 -0.47 14.13 -12.15
N ALA A 104 -1.80 14.13 -12.01
CA ALA A 104 -2.62 15.33 -11.94
C ALA A 104 -2.67 15.91 -10.52
N ASN A 105 -2.35 15.10 -9.50
CA ASN A 105 -2.36 15.53 -8.10
C ASN A 105 -1.12 16.33 -7.73
N ASN A 106 -1.24 17.12 -6.65
CA ASN A 106 -0.17 18.00 -6.17
C ASN A 106 0.26 17.72 -4.71
N CYS A 107 0.28 16.44 -4.32
CA CYS A 107 0.61 15.99 -2.95
C CYS A 107 1.94 16.59 -2.47
N LYS A 108 1.93 17.29 -1.32
CA LYS A 108 3.11 18.02 -0.80
C LYS A 108 4.33 17.13 -0.54
N TYR A 109 4.10 15.85 -0.25
CA TYR A 109 5.14 14.87 0.08
C TYR A 109 5.67 14.09 -1.14
N CYS A 110 5.07 14.25 -2.33
CA CYS A 110 5.35 13.37 -3.47
C CYS A 110 6.21 14.05 -4.54
N GLY A 111 7.28 13.39 -4.96
CA GLY A 111 8.14 13.86 -6.07
C GLY A 111 7.42 13.90 -7.42
N PHE A 112 6.36 13.10 -7.62
CA PHE A 112 5.55 13.11 -8.85
C PHE A 112 4.46 14.18 -8.86
N ARG A 113 4.36 15.03 -7.83
CA ARG A 113 3.35 16.12 -7.77
C ARG A 113 3.37 16.96 -9.05
N HIS A 114 2.20 17.37 -9.53
CA HIS A 114 2.03 18.03 -10.83
C HIS A 114 2.95 19.23 -11.05
N GLU A 115 3.12 20.08 -10.04
CA GLU A 115 3.96 21.29 -10.11
C GLU A 115 5.47 21.02 -10.03
N ASN A 116 5.90 19.76 -9.85
CA ASN A 116 7.31 19.44 -9.95
C ASN A 116 7.72 19.37 -11.42
N HIS A 117 8.28 20.47 -11.93
CA HIS A 117 8.79 20.58 -13.29
C HIS A 117 10.27 20.18 -13.43
N GLN A 118 10.92 19.71 -12.35
CA GLN A 118 12.32 19.27 -12.37
C GLN A 118 12.51 17.81 -12.81
N ILE A 119 11.41 17.09 -13.07
CA ILE A 119 11.45 15.68 -13.48
C ILE A 119 10.91 15.51 -14.90
N GLU A 120 11.48 14.55 -15.62
CA GLU A 120 10.94 14.13 -16.92
C GLU A 120 9.66 13.31 -16.71
N ARG A 121 8.60 13.67 -17.44
CA ARG A 121 7.29 13.05 -17.34
C ARG A 121 7.14 11.92 -18.34
N ARG A 122 6.93 10.70 -17.86
CA ARG A 122 6.96 9.49 -18.68
C ARG A 122 5.91 8.47 -18.24
N THR A 123 5.36 7.80 -19.25
CA THR A 123 4.55 6.59 -19.13
C THR A 123 5.20 5.56 -20.04
N LEU A 124 5.49 4.37 -19.53
CA LEU A 124 6.08 3.29 -20.32
C LEU A 124 5.09 2.80 -21.39
N THR A 125 5.59 2.46 -22.56
CA THR A 125 4.81 1.71 -23.56
C THR A 125 4.71 0.23 -23.16
N LEU A 126 3.82 -0.54 -23.78
CA LEU A 126 3.73 -1.99 -23.52
C LEU A 126 5.02 -2.73 -23.92
N ASP A 127 5.72 -2.25 -24.96
CA ASP A 127 7.02 -2.80 -25.37
C ASP A 127 8.09 -2.48 -24.33
N GLU A 128 8.13 -1.26 -23.81
CA GLU A 128 9.05 -0.88 -22.73
C GLU A 128 8.78 -1.69 -21.45
N ILE A 129 7.50 -1.91 -21.10
CA ILE A 129 7.11 -2.80 -19.99
C ILE A 129 7.66 -4.21 -20.21
N THR A 130 7.64 -4.70 -21.45
CA THR A 130 8.20 -6.03 -21.78
C THR A 130 9.70 -6.08 -21.51
N GLU A 131 10.44 -5.06 -21.91
CA GLU A 131 11.88 -5.00 -21.69
C GLU A 131 12.22 -4.88 -20.19
N GLU A 132 11.53 -4.01 -19.45
CA GLU A 132 11.70 -3.89 -18.00
C GLU A 132 11.39 -5.23 -17.28
N VAL A 133 10.31 -5.91 -17.66
CA VAL A 133 9.95 -7.21 -17.07
C VAL A 133 10.99 -8.28 -17.40
N ARG A 134 11.59 -8.27 -18.60
CA ARG A 134 12.69 -9.19 -18.95
C ARG A 134 13.91 -8.96 -18.06
N ILE A 135 14.30 -7.70 -17.85
CA ILE A 135 15.41 -7.34 -16.95
C ILE A 135 15.11 -7.85 -15.53
N MET A 136 13.91 -7.59 -15.02
CA MET A 136 13.49 -8.08 -13.70
C MET A 136 13.57 -9.62 -13.60
N ILE A 137 13.16 -10.35 -14.64
CA ILE A 137 13.22 -11.81 -14.66
C ILE A 137 14.67 -12.31 -14.66
N ASP A 138 15.55 -11.66 -15.44
CA ASP A 138 16.97 -11.98 -15.52
C ASP A 138 17.67 -11.73 -14.16
N GLU A 139 17.21 -10.73 -13.38
CA GLU A 139 17.59 -10.47 -11.97
C GLU A 139 16.94 -11.44 -10.97
N GLY A 140 16.21 -12.46 -11.44
CA GLY A 140 15.61 -13.49 -10.61
C GLY A 140 14.26 -13.13 -10.01
N GLN A 141 13.69 -11.96 -10.28
CA GLN A 141 12.39 -11.56 -9.73
C GLN A 141 11.25 -12.47 -10.20
N LYS A 142 10.28 -12.67 -9.31
CA LYS A 142 9.06 -13.46 -9.55
C LYS A 142 7.79 -12.73 -9.11
N ARG A 143 7.94 -11.61 -8.43
CA ARG A 143 6.85 -10.78 -7.90
C ARG A 143 7.17 -9.32 -8.18
N THR A 144 6.17 -8.56 -8.57
CA THR A 144 6.31 -7.12 -8.80
C THR A 144 5.13 -6.37 -8.21
N VAL A 145 5.32 -5.07 -7.96
CA VAL A 145 4.23 -4.12 -7.75
C VAL A 145 4.29 -3.07 -8.85
N LEU A 146 3.21 -2.92 -9.62
CA LEU A 146 3.12 -1.93 -10.67
C LEU A 146 2.65 -0.60 -10.06
N VAL A 147 3.42 0.47 -10.26
CA VAL A 147 3.20 1.76 -9.62
C VAL A 147 2.86 2.82 -10.65
N TYR A 148 1.79 3.59 -10.40
CA TYR A 148 1.26 4.59 -11.33
C TYR A 148 1.00 5.91 -10.62
N GLY A 149 1.45 7.02 -11.23
CA GLY A 149 0.85 8.32 -10.99
C GLY A 149 -0.57 8.38 -11.56
N GLU A 150 -1.39 9.33 -11.10
CA GLU A 150 -2.77 9.44 -11.54
C GLU A 150 -2.91 10.41 -12.70
N SER A 151 -3.11 9.91 -13.92
CA SER A 151 -3.24 10.74 -15.12
C SER A 151 -4.22 10.16 -16.15
N PRO A 152 -4.61 10.92 -17.18
CA PRO A 152 -5.40 10.39 -18.30
C PRO A 152 -4.75 9.18 -19.02
N GLU A 153 -3.41 9.07 -18.98
CA GLU A 153 -2.66 7.98 -19.60
C GLU A 153 -2.67 6.69 -18.75
N THR A 154 -3.07 6.78 -17.49
CA THR A 154 -3.13 5.65 -16.56
C THR A 154 -4.58 5.28 -16.26
N SER A 155 -5.39 5.15 -17.31
CA SER A 155 -6.76 4.64 -17.18
C SER A 155 -6.78 3.18 -16.71
N VAL A 156 -7.91 2.71 -16.18
CA VAL A 156 -8.07 1.31 -15.79
C VAL A 156 -7.73 0.35 -16.94
N ASP A 157 -8.09 0.70 -18.18
CA ASP A 157 -7.82 -0.12 -19.36
C ASP A 157 -6.31 -0.26 -19.61
N PHE A 158 -5.57 0.83 -19.47
CA PHE A 158 -4.12 0.80 -19.59
C PHE A 158 -3.46 0.02 -18.45
N ILE A 159 -3.96 0.18 -17.21
CA ILE A 159 -3.49 -0.62 -16.07
C ILE A 159 -3.74 -2.11 -16.36
N CYS A 160 -4.94 -2.50 -16.77
CA CYS A 160 -5.29 -3.87 -17.17
C CYS A 160 -4.39 -4.38 -18.31
N ALA A 161 -4.11 -3.57 -19.33
CA ALA A 161 -3.21 -3.93 -20.43
C ALA A 161 -1.78 -4.17 -19.93
N SER A 162 -1.25 -3.30 -19.07
CA SER A 162 0.09 -3.45 -18.49
C SER A 162 0.22 -4.70 -17.61
N VAL A 163 -0.81 -5.07 -16.85
CA VAL A 163 -0.84 -6.32 -16.06
C VAL A 163 -0.79 -7.54 -16.97
N ARG A 164 -1.62 -7.56 -18.03
CA ARG A 164 -1.59 -8.65 -19.02
C ARG A 164 -0.21 -8.74 -19.68
N GLN A 165 0.41 -7.61 -20.01
CA GLN A 165 1.74 -7.57 -20.61
C GLN A 165 2.80 -8.16 -19.68
N VAL A 166 2.76 -7.83 -18.39
CA VAL A 166 3.68 -8.39 -17.38
C VAL A 166 3.53 -9.91 -17.27
N TYR A 167 2.30 -10.43 -17.23
CA TYR A 167 2.09 -11.88 -17.15
C TYR A 167 2.42 -12.62 -18.46
N ASN A 168 2.21 -11.99 -19.61
CA ASN A 168 2.54 -12.56 -20.93
C ASN A 168 4.05 -12.57 -21.20
N THR A 169 4.81 -11.68 -20.57
CA THR A 169 6.26 -11.59 -20.77
C THR A 169 6.99 -12.75 -20.09
N LYS A 170 7.69 -13.54 -20.91
CA LYS A 170 8.54 -14.65 -20.47
C LYS A 170 9.98 -14.44 -20.94
N ARG A 171 10.94 -14.95 -20.18
CA ARG A 171 12.37 -14.93 -20.54
C ARG A 171 13.01 -16.25 -20.13
N GLY A 172 13.36 -17.09 -21.11
CA GLY A 172 13.80 -18.47 -20.86
C GLY A 172 12.73 -19.26 -20.09
N LYS A 173 13.08 -19.75 -18.90
CA LYS A 173 12.14 -20.42 -17.96
C LYS A 173 11.58 -19.48 -16.88
N GLY A 174 11.90 -18.19 -16.95
CA GLY A 174 11.53 -17.17 -15.97
C GLY A 174 10.29 -16.37 -16.37
N GLU A 175 9.55 -15.93 -15.35
CA GLU A 175 8.32 -15.15 -15.48
C GLU A 175 8.00 -14.41 -14.17
N ILE A 176 7.18 -13.37 -14.27
CA ILE A 176 6.51 -12.79 -13.10
C ILE A 176 5.27 -13.64 -12.79
N ARG A 177 5.15 -14.09 -11.54
CA ARG A 177 4.09 -14.99 -11.05
C ARG A 177 3.02 -14.28 -10.24
N ARG A 178 3.28 -13.04 -9.80
CA ARG A 178 2.32 -12.19 -9.10
C ARG A 178 2.65 -10.73 -9.35
N ALA A 179 1.71 -9.99 -9.91
CA ALA A 179 1.74 -8.55 -10.03
C ALA A 179 0.73 -7.94 -9.04
N ASN A 180 1.22 -7.13 -8.11
CA ASN A 180 0.39 -6.30 -7.25
C ASN A 180 0.24 -4.91 -7.90
N ILE A 181 -0.76 -4.13 -7.50
CA ILE A 181 -1.04 -2.80 -8.06
C ILE A 181 -0.97 -1.72 -6.97
N ASN A 182 -0.31 -0.62 -7.29
CA ASN A 182 -0.36 0.61 -6.53
C ASN A 182 -0.75 1.77 -7.47
N CYS A 183 -2.04 2.10 -7.46
CA CYS A 183 -2.62 3.19 -8.25
C CYS A 183 -3.56 4.04 -7.38
N ALA A 184 -4.02 5.16 -7.93
CA ALA A 184 -5.05 5.99 -7.30
C ALA A 184 -6.38 5.23 -7.10
N PRO A 185 -7.30 5.75 -6.27
CA PRO A 185 -8.61 5.15 -6.07
C PRO A 185 -9.36 4.91 -7.38
N LEU A 186 -10.00 3.75 -7.45
CA LEU A 186 -10.80 3.27 -8.57
C LEU A 186 -12.24 3.04 -8.12
N SER A 187 -13.19 3.24 -9.02
CA SER A 187 -14.58 2.87 -8.80
C SER A 187 -14.74 1.35 -8.66
N ARG A 188 -15.88 0.92 -8.10
CA ARG A 188 -16.20 -0.51 -7.98
C ARG A 188 -16.16 -1.25 -9.32
N ALA A 189 -16.63 -0.61 -10.40
CA ALA A 189 -16.62 -1.19 -11.74
C ALA A 189 -15.19 -1.36 -12.27
N GLU A 190 -14.31 -0.39 -12.04
CA GLU A 190 -12.89 -0.48 -12.42
C GLU A 190 -12.15 -1.55 -11.60
N LEU A 191 -12.44 -1.68 -10.30
CA LEU A 191 -11.89 -2.75 -9.46
C LEU A 191 -12.32 -4.15 -9.93
N GLN A 192 -13.54 -4.30 -10.45
CA GLN A 192 -14.01 -5.54 -11.05
C GLN A 192 -13.14 -5.91 -12.27
N GLN A 193 -12.81 -4.93 -13.12
CA GLN A 193 -11.93 -5.15 -14.29
C GLN A 193 -10.52 -5.56 -13.86
N LEU A 194 -9.96 -4.91 -12.84
CA LEU A 194 -8.64 -5.30 -12.31
C LEU A 194 -8.64 -6.73 -11.76
N LYS A 195 -9.73 -7.15 -11.12
CA LYS A 195 -9.86 -8.53 -10.64
C LYS A 195 -9.83 -9.54 -11.78
N GLU A 196 -10.44 -9.22 -12.92
CA GLU A 196 -10.49 -10.10 -14.09
C GLU A 196 -9.12 -10.34 -14.74
N VAL A 197 -8.18 -9.38 -14.64
CA VAL A 197 -6.81 -9.55 -15.16
C VAL A 197 -5.86 -10.28 -14.19
N GLY A 198 -6.36 -10.72 -13.03
CA GLY A 198 -5.61 -11.59 -12.13
C GLY A 198 -4.53 -10.88 -11.31
N ILE A 199 -4.79 -9.66 -10.84
CA ILE A 199 -3.90 -8.98 -9.89
C ILE A 199 -3.76 -9.78 -8.58
N GLY A 200 -2.61 -9.62 -7.91
CA GLY A 200 -2.34 -10.28 -6.64
C GLY A 200 -2.91 -9.53 -5.43
N THR A 201 -2.47 -8.30 -5.24
CA THR A 201 -2.90 -7.36 -4.20
C THR A 201 -3.07 -6.00 -4.84
#